data_AF-A0A386HRL8-F1
#
_entry.id   AF-A0A386HRL8-F1
#
_cell.length_a   1.000
_cell.length_b   1.000
_cell.length_c   1.000
_cell.angle_alpha   90.00
_cell.angle_beta   90.00
_cell.angle_gamma   90.00
#
_symmetry.space_group_name_H-M   'P 1'
#
loop_
_entity.id
_entity.type
_entity.pdbx_description
1 polymer ?
#
loop_
_entity_poly.entity_id
_entity_poly.type
_entity_poly.pdbx_seq_one_letter_code
_entity_poly.pdbx_strand_id
1 'polypeptide(L)'
;MNTFHAIIFLHVTGAIALFVAWALEYNQIMIIKQLPGVAGNSTLKELKKINRISMLAMIITLGTGIWLMAEFWGQGSWMMMAFFSLLLIIFIGIFFRRRASLLKEDRTRSFSYLISSIRLRIAIGIGIIALMVFKTTAMLSSLLIVFVFLICGILWVLIVWKMQKNPENFAQIK
;
A
#
# COMPACT_ATOMS: atom_id res chain seq x y z
N MET A 1 3.59 29.95 11.84
CA MET A 1 3.95 28.52 12.04
C MET A 1 5.39 28.33 11.67
N ASN A 2 6.19 27.67 12.51
CA ASN A 2 7.58 27.33 12.18
C ASN A 2 7.60 26.32 11.02
N THR A 3 8.40 26.54 9.98
CA THR A 3 8.43 25.79 8.71
C THR A 3 8.46 24.27 8.90
N PHE A 4 9.17 23.81 9.94
CA PHE A 4 9.20 22.43 10.40
C PHE A 4 7.81 21.81 10.65
N HIS A 5 6.94 22.51 11.40
CA HIS A 5 5.60 22.02 11.75
C HIS A 5 4.69 21.93 10.53
N ALA A 6 4.80 22.90 9.62
CA ALA A 6 4.03 22.90 8.37
C ALA A 6 4.37 21.67 7.52
N ILE A 7 5.66 21.31 7.45
CA ILE A 7 6.11 20.20 6.61
C ILE A 7 5.82 18.85 7.25
N ILE A 8 5.97 18.70 8.58
CA ILE A 8 5.50 17.50 9.28
C ILE A 8 3.99 17.32 9.09
N PHE A 9 3.21 18.39 9.26
CA PHE A 9 1.76 18.32 9.04
C PHE A 9 1.43 17.85 7.61
N LEU A 10 2.12 18.40 6.60
CA LEU A 10 1.95 18.01 5.21
C LEU A 10 2.38 16.55 4.97
N HIS A 11 3.46 16.10 5.59
CA HIS A 11 3.96 14.73 5.51
C HIS A 11 2.94 13.72 6.08
N VAL A 12 2.46 13.96 7.29
CA VAL A 12 1.47 13.11 7.97
C VAL A 12 0.15 13.12 7.21
N THR A 13 -0.31 14.28 6.75
CA THR A 13 -1.53 14.39 5.94
C THR A 13 -1.39 13.63 4.62
N GLY A 14 -0.23 13.73 3.96
CA GLY A 14 0.08 12.94 2.77
C GLY A 14 0.02 11.44 3.03
N ALA A 15 0.60 10.98 4.14
CA ALA A 15 0.58 9.57 4.53
C ALA A 15 -0.86 9.08 4.78
N ILE A 16 -1.66 9.84 5.52
CA ILE A 16 -3.09 9.52 5.76
C ILE A 16 -3.85 9.48 4.43
N ALA A 17 -3.68 10.47 3.57
CA ALA A 17 -4.31 10.51 2.25
C ALA A 17 -3.93 9.30 1.38
N LEU A 18 -2.70 8.80 1.51
CA LEU A 18 -2.23 7.59 0.82
C LEU A 18 -3.00 6.34 1.29
N PHE A 19 -3.18 6.16 2.59
CA PHE A 19 -3.97 5.05 3.15
C PHE A 19 -5.44 5.14 2.75
N VAL A 20 -6.03 6.33 2.82
CA VAL A 20 -7.41 6.58 2.37
C VAL A 20 -7.55 6.22 0.88
N ALA A 21 -6.60 6.63 0.04
CA ALA A 21 -6.63 6.31 -1.37
C ALA A 21 -6.54 4.80 -1.62
N TRP A 22 -5.74 4.05 -0.87
CA TRP A 22 -5.69 2.58 -0.97
C TRP A 22 -6.99 1.91 -0.51
N ALA A 23 -7.63 2.42 0.54
CA ALA A 23 -8.93 1.93 0.99
C ALA A 23 -10.03 2.16 -0.07
N LEU A 24 -10.05 3.35 -0.69
CA LEU A 24 -10.94 3.66 -1.80
C LEU A 24 -10.65 2.80 -3.03
N GLU A 25 -9.38 2.58 -3.37
CA GLU A 25 -8.96 1.71 -4.48
C GLU A 25 -9.47 0.27 -4.25
N TYR A 26 -9.35 -0.24 -3.02
CA TYR A 26 -9.85 -1.55 -2.63
C TYR A 26 -11.37 -1.65 -2.77
N ASN A 27 -12.11 -0.67 -2.25
CA ASN A 27 -13.56 -0.67 -2.32
C ASN A 27 -14.07 -0.67 -3.77
N GLN A 28 -13.47 0.16 -4.63
CA GLN A 28 -13.82 0.22 -6.05
C GLN A 28 -13.54 -1.09 -6.77
N ILE A 29 -12.42 -1.75 -6.49
CA ILE A 29 -12.12 -3.07 -7.05
C ILE A 29 -13.14 -4.12 -6.59
N MET A 30 -13.57 -4.07 -5.33
CA MET A 30 -14.58 -4.97 -4.79
C MET A 30 -15.96 -4.75 -5.45
N ILE A 31 -16.37 -3.50 -5.65
CA ILE A 31 -17.62 -3.15 -6.36
C ILE A 31 -17.58 -3.70 -7.79
N ILE A 32 -16.48 -3.49 -8.52
CA ILE A 32 -16.33 -3.99 -9.89
C ILE A 32 -16.34 -5.53 -9.92
N LYS A 33 -15.72 -6.18 -8.92
CA LYS A 33 -15.70 -7.64 -8.80
C LYS A 33 -17.10 -8.22 -8.51
N GLN A 34 -17.91 -7.56 -7.69
CA GLN A 34 -19.23 -8.05 -7.29
C GLN A 34 -20.32 -7.73 -8.30
N LEU A 35 -20.23 -6.60 -9.00
CA LEU A 35 -21.26 -6.11 -9.93
C LEU A 35 -20.67 -5.84 -11.33
N PRO A 36 -20.22 -6.89 -12.05
CA PRO A 36 -19.56 -6.73 -13.36
C PRO A 36 -20.46 -6.10 -14.44
N GLY A 37 -21.79 -6.17 -14.29
CA GLY A 37 -22.76 -5.54 -15.20
C GLY A 37 -23.07 -4.07 -14.90
N VAL A 38 -22.81 -3.60 -13.68
CA VAL A 38 -23.03 -2.20 -13.25
C VAL A 38 -21.74 -1.37 -13.35
N ALA A 39 -20.58 -2.05 -13.40
CA ALA A 39 -19.27 -1.46 -13.58
C ALA A 39 -19.11 -0.83 -14.99
N GLY A 40 -19.72 0.34 -15.17
CA GLY A 40 -19.62 1.13 -16.38
C GLY A 40 -18.35 1.98 -16.45
N ASN A 41 -18.30 2.84 -17.47
CA ASN A 41 -17.20 3.78 -17.69
C ASN A 41 -17.00 4.77 -16.52
N SER A 42 -18.04 5.03 -15.71
CA SER A 42 -17.96 5.91 -14.52
C SER A 42 -17.07 5.32 -13.42
N THR A 43 -17.26 4.05 -13.07
CA THR A 43 -16.47 3.34 -12.04
C THR A 43 -14.99 3.24 -12.44
N LEU A 44 -14.71 3.02 -13.73
CA LEU A 44 -13.35 3.03 -14.25
C LEU A 44 -12.70 4.43 -14.20
N LYS A 45 -13.47 5.50 -14.47
CA LYS A 45 -13.01 6.88 -14.33
C LYS A 45 -12.71 7.23 -12.87
N GLU A 46 -13.53 6.77 -11.93
CA GLU A 46 -13.30 6.94 -10.49
C GLU A 46 -12.05 6.23 -10.02
N LEU A 47 -11.84 4.97 -10.43
CA LEU A 47 -10.62 4.23 -10.12
C LEU A 47 -9.36 4.95 -10.65
N LYS A 48 -9.43 5.53 -11.85
CA LYS A 48 -8.33 6.33 -12.41
C LYS A 48 -8.08 7.62 -11.61
N LYS A 49 -9.14 8.28 -11.12
CA LYS A 49 -9.01 9.46 -10.24
C LYS A 49 -8.36 9.09 -8.92
N ILE A 50 -8.82 8.01 -8.26
CA ILE A 50 -8.26 7.52 -7.00
C ILE A 50 -6.78 7.17 -7.15
N ASN A 51 -6.41 6.50 -8.24
CA ASN A 51 -5.01 6.19 -8.51
C ASN A 51 -4.13 7.46 -8.66
N ARG A 52 -4.65 8.51 -9.33
CA ARG A 52 -3.96 9.81 -9.40
C ARG A 52 -3.81 10.45 -8.02
N ILE A 53 -4.85 10.40 -7.18
CA ILE A 53 -4.81 10.92 -5.81
C ILE A 53 -3.78 10.15 -4.99
N SER A 54 -3.75 8.82 -5.08
CA SER A 54 -2.75 7.97 -4.41
C SER A 54 -1.33 8.34 -4.84
N MET A 55 -1.10 8.53 -6.14
CA MET A 55 0.20 8.94 -6.66
C MET A 55 0.62 10.33 -6.15
N LEU A 56 -0.30 11.30 -6.14
CA LEU A 56 -0.04 12.64 -5.61
C LEU A 56 0.26 12.60 -4.10
N ALA A 57 -0.54 11.86 -3.32
CA ALA A 57 -0.30 11.67 -1.89
C ALA A 57 1.06 11.04 -1.62
N MET A 58 1.45 10.04 -2.42
CA MET A 58 2.77 9.41 -2.34
C MET A 58 3.89 10.40 -2.66
N ILE A 59 3.76 11.21 -3.71
CA ILE A 59 4.76 12.24 -4.06
C ILE A 59 4.89 13.29 -2.96
N ILE A 60 3.78 13.76 -2.40
CA ILE A 60 3.78 14.74 -1.31
C ILE A 60 4.48 14.15 -0.07
N THR A 61 4.09 12.94 0.33
CA THR A 61 4.69 12.24 1.48
C THR A 61 6.18 12.02 1.26
N LEU A 62 6.58 11.59 0.07
CA LEU A 62 7.97 11.34 -0.27
C LEU A 62 8.79 12.64 -0.28
N GLY A 63 8.30 13.68 -0.96
CA GLY A 63 8.99 14.96 -1.06
C GLY A 63 9.19 15.63 0.29
N THR A 64 8.14 15.64 1.12
CA THR A 64 8.23 16.15 2.50
C THR A 64 9.12 15.30 3.38
N GLY A 65 9.12 13.97 3.21
CA GLY A 65 10.01 13.06 3.94
C GLY A 65 11.48 13.26 3.59
N ILE A 66 11.80 13.43 2.31
CA ILE A 66 13.16 13.75 1.83
C ILE A 66 13.62 15.09 2.41
N TRP A 67 12.76 16.10 2.40
CA TRP A 67 13.10 17.40 2.96
C TRP A 67 13.37 17.33 4.47
N LEU A 68 12.52 16.63 5.24
CA LEU A 68 12.74 16.42 6.68
C LEU A 68 14.02 15.63 6.97
N MET A 69 14.35 14.66 6.12
CA MET A 69 15.62 13.93 6.20
C MET A 69 16.82 14.86 6.00
N ALA A 70 16.81 15.67 4.95
CA ALA A 70 17.93 16.52 4.58
C ALA A 70 18.21 17.60 5.64
N GLU A 71 17.16 18.20 6.20
CA GLU A 71 17.30 19.38 7.05
C GLU A 71 17.37 19.06 8.56
N PHE A 72 16.68 18.01 9.03
CA PHE A 72 16.51 17.78 10.48
C PHE A 72 17.06 16.47 11.01
N TRP A 73 16.97 15.38 10.23
CA TRP A 73 17.17 14.03 10.78
C TRP A 73 18.44 13.33 10.30
N GLY A 74 19.02 13.74 9.16
CA GLY A 74 20.19 13.08 8.58
C GLY A 74 19.91 11.65 8.06
N GLN A 75 20.97 10.96 7.66
CA GLN A 75 20.90 9.63 7.01
C GLN A 75 20.81 8.46 8.01
N GLY A 76 19.78 8.45 8.86
CA GLY A 76 19.55 7.33 9.78
C GLY A 76 19.21 6.00 9.06
N SER A 77 19.63 4.87 9.61
CA SER A 77 19.36 3.54 9.01
C SER A 77 17.86 3.25 8.85
N TRP A 78 17.03 3.68 9.79
CA TRP A 78 15.57 3.57 9.69
C TRP A 78 15.00 4.33 8.50
N MET A 79 15.63 5.47 8.12
CA MET A 79 15.22 6.29 6.99
C MET A 79 15.51 5.56 5.67
N MET A 80 16.72 5.02 5.52
CA MET A 80 17.10 4.22 4.35
C MET A 80 16.15 3.03 4.16
N MET A 81 15.77 2.35 5.24
CA MET A 81 14.80 1.25 5.19
C MET A 81 13.38 1.72 4.85
N ALA A 82 12.96 2.89 5.31
CA ALA A 82 11.69 3.49 4.91
C ALA A 82 11.65 3.81 3.40
N PHE A 83 12.72 4.40 2.86
CA PHE A 83 12.86 4.64 1.42
C PHE A 83 12.84 3.33 0.62
N PHE A 84 13.59 2.32 1.05
CA PHE A 84 13.60 1.01 0.40
C PHE A 84 12.20 0.36 0.41
N SER A 85 11.50 0.43 1.55
CA SER A 85 10.13 -0.06 1.69
C SER A 85 9.15 0.67 0.76
N LEU A 86 9.33 1.98 0.58
CA LEU A 86 8.52 2.76 -0.34
C LEU A 86 8.80 2.40 -1.82
N LEU A 87 10.06 2.17 -2.18
CA LEU A 87 10.40 1.61 -3.51
C LEU A 87 9.76 0.24 -3.71
N LEU A 88 9.70 -0.59 -2.66
CA LEU A 88 9.05 -1.89 -2.71
C LEU A 88 7.54 -1.76 -2.93
N ILE A 89 6.87 -0.80 -2.29
CA ILE A 89 5.44 -0.48 -2.53
C ILE A 89 5.21 -0.13 -4.01
N ILE A 90 6.07 0.70 -4.60
CA ILE A 90 5.99 1.10 -6.01
C ILE A 90 6.19 -0.14 -6.90
N PHE A 91 7.22 -0.93 -6.63
CA PHE A 91 7.53 -2.13 -7.39
C PHE A 91 6.39 -3.15 -7.36
N ILE A 92 5.82 -3.41 -6.17
CA ILE A 92 4.65 -4.28 -5.98
C ILE A 92 3.44 -3.74 -6.75
N GLY A 93 3.18 -2.44 -6.68
CA GLY A 93 2.09 -1.81 -7.43
C GLY A 93 2.22 -2.02 -8.93
N ILE A 94 3.42 -1.80 -9.50
CA ILE A 94 3.69 -1.98 -10.94
C ILE A 94 3.63 -3.46 -11.32
N PHE A 95 4.28 -4.33 -10.55
CA PHE A 95 4.40 -5.75 -10.85
C PHE A 95 3.03 -6.44 -10.88
N PHE A 96 2.20 -6.24 -9.84
CA PHE A 96 0.87 -6.83 -9.77
C PHE A 96 -0.08 -6.22 -10.80
N ARG A 97 0.03 -4.92 -11.09
CA ARG A 97 -0.78 -4.29 -12.15
C ARG A 97 -0.44 -4.83 -13.53
N ARG A 98 0.85 -5.06 -13.84
CA ARG A 98 1.28 -5.72 -15.09
C ARG A 98 0.73 -7.14 -15.18
N ARG A 99 0.86 -7.94 -14.11
CA ARG A 99 0.28 -9.30 -14.04
C ARG A 99 -1.23 -9.30 -14.22
N ALA A 100 -1.94 -8.39 -13.58
CA ALA A 100 -3.40 -8.24 -13.72
C ALA A 100 -3.81 -7.88 -15.15
N SER A 101 -3.02 -7.05 -15.85
CA SER A 101 -3.26 -6.71 -17.26
C SER A 101 -3.04 -7.87 -18.22
N LEU A 102 -2.12 -8.79 -17.91
CA LEU A 102 -1.91 -9.99 -18.72
C LEU A 102 -3.05 -11.00 -18.57
N LEU A 103 -3.74 -10.98 -17.43
CA LEU A 103 -4.87 -11.85 -17.12
C LEU A 103 -6.22 -11.17 -17.36
N LYS A 104 -6.28 -10.20 -18.29
CA LYS A 104 -7.49 -9.41 -18.55
C LYS A 104 -8.68 -10.28 -19.01
N GLU A 105 -8.38 -11.41 -19.64
CA GLU A 105 -9.34 -12.42 -20.09
C GLU A 105 -9.97 -13.18 -18.89
N ASP A 106 -9.18 -13.46 -17.85
CA ASP A 106 -9.65 -14.01 -16.57
C ASP A 106 -9.78 -12.88 -15.53
N ARG A 107 -10.87 -12.11 -15.64
CA ARG A 107 -11.15 -10.97 -14.74
C ARG A 107 -11.09 -11.35 -13.27
N THR A 108 -11.53 -12.55 -12.90
CA THR A 108 -11.56 -13.03 -11.52
C THR A 108 -10.16 -13.17 -10.94
N ARG A 109 -9.22 -13.75 -11.70
CA ARG A 109 -7.81 -13.79 -11.32
C ARG A 109 -7.19 -12.40 -11.31
N SER A 110 -7.47 -11.58 -12.33
CA SER A 110 -6.97 -10.20 -12.42
C SER A 110 -7.29 -9.37 -11.17
N PHE A 111 -8.55 -9.38 -10.71
CA PHE A 111 -8.96 -8.67 -9.49
C PHE A 111 -8.30 -9.24 -8.23
N SER A 112 -8.09 -10.55 -8.17
CA SER A 112 -7.42 -11.18 -7.03
C SER A 112 -5.97 -10.71 -6.89
N TYR A 113 -5.24 -10.51 -8.00
CA TYR A 113 -3.91 -9.89 -7.99
C TYR A 113 -3.94 -8.43 -7.54
N LEU A 114 -4.91 -7.63 -8.00
CA LEU A 114 -5.02 -6.22 -7.59
C LEU A 114 -5.32 -6.08 -6.10
N ILE A 115 -6.21 -6.92 -5.56
CA ILE A 115 -6.52 -6.96 -4.12
C ILE A 115 -5.27 -7.35 -3.31
N SER A 116 -4.52 -8.37 -3.76
CA SER A 116 -3.26 -8.76 -3.11
C SER A 116 -2.24 -7.63 -3.11
N SER A 117 -2.12 -6.89 -4.21
CA SER A 117 -1.24 -5.72 -4.30
C SER A 117 -1.56 -4.67 -3.25
N ILE A 118 -2.84 -4.31 -3.09
CA ILE A 118 -3.26 -3.29 -2.11
C ILE A 118 -2.94 -3.74 -0.69
N ARG A 119 -3.22 -5.01 -0.35
CA ARG A 119 -2.93 -5.55 0.99
C ARG A 119 -1.45 -5.53 1.32
N LEU A 120 -0.59 -5.91 0.37
CA LEU A 120 0.86 -5.81 0.54
C LEU A 120 1.32 -4.36 0.73
N ARG A 121 0.77 -3.42 -0.06
CA ARG A 121 1.09 -1.99 0.08
C ARG A 121 0.69 -1.45 1.46
N ILE A 122 -0.48 -1.82 1.97
CA ILE A 122 -0.93 -1.45 3.32
C ILE A 122 -0.02 -2.06 4.40
N ALA A 123 0.32 -3.36 4.30
CA ALA A 123 1.19 -4.03 5.25
C ALA A 123 2.58 -3.37 5.34
N ILE A 124 3.19 -3.06 4.19
CA ILE A 124 4.48 -2.36 4.14
C ILE A 124 4.32 -0.92 4.65
N GLY A 125 3.23 -0.23 4.32
CA GLY A 125 2.94 1.11 4.83
C GLY A 125 2.88 1.15 6.36
N ILE A 126 2.25 0.16 7.00
CA ILE A 126 2.23 0.01 8.46
C ILE A 126 3.65 -0.24 8.99
N GLY A 127 4.45 -1.06 8.31
CA GLY A 127 5.86 -1.25 8.65
C GLY A 127 6.69 0.04 8.59
N ILE A 128 6.42 0.93 7.62
CA ILE A 128 7.06 2.26 7.54
C ILE A 128 6.66 3.13 8.74
N ILE A 129 5.38 3.13 9.14
CA ILE A 129 4.93 3.84 10.34
C ILE A 129 5.66 3.30 11.58
N ALA A 130 5.77 1.98 11.72
CA ALA A 130 6.50 1.36 12.83
C ALA A 130 7.97 1.82 12.86
N LEU A 131 8.65 1.86 11.71
CA LEU A 131 10.01 2.40 11.62
C LEU A 131 10.11 3.86 12.09
N MET A 132 9.13 4.70 11.72
CA MET A 132 9.10 6.10 12.14
C MET A 132 8.84 6.30 13.64
N VAL A 133 8.11 5.38 14.27
CA VAL A 133 7.85 5.41 15.71
C VAL A 133 9.06 4.93 16.50
N PHE A 134 9.64 3.80 16.11
CA PHE A 134 10.76 3.21 16.86
C PHE A 134 12.11 3.86 16.56
N LYS A 135 12.26 4.55 15.42
CA LYS A 135 13.50 5.24 14.99
C LYS A 135 14.78 4.44 15.28
N THR A 136 14.76 3.16 14.92
CA THR A 136 15.84 2.24 15.23
C THR A 136 17.16 2.72 14.62
N THR A 137 18.17 2.95 15.46
CA THR A 137 19.50 3.40 15.03
C THR A 137 20.32 2.25 14.44
N ALA A 138 20.08 1.02 14.87
CA ALA A 138 20.69 -0.17 14.31
C ALA A 138 20.03 -0.59 12.98
N MET A 139 20.87 -0.84 11.97
CA MET A 139 20.42 -1.30 10.65
C MET A 139 19.71 -2.65 10.71
N LEU A 140 20.19 -3.59 11.54
CA LEU A 140 19.61 -4.91 11.69
C LEU A 140 18.18 -4.85 12.25
N SER A 141 17.95 -4.04 13.29
CA SER A 141 16.61 -3.86 13.88
C SER A 141 15.64 -3.24 12.88
N SER A 142 16.12 -2.26 12.09
CA SER A 142 15.32 -1.64 11.02
C SER A 142 14.95 -2.66 9.94
N LEU A 143 15.90 -3.50 9.53
CA LEU A 143 15.67 -4.57 8.56
C LEU A 143 14.64 -5.59 9.07
N LEU A 144 14.76 -6.02 10.32
CA LEU A 144 13.85 -6.99 10.93
C LEU A 144 12.42 -6.47 10.98
N ILE A 145 12.20 -5.20 11.32
CA ILE A 145 10.86 -4.60 11.32
C ILE A 145 10.23 -4.70 9.92
N VAL A 146 10.95 -4.26 8.88
CA VAL A 146 10.45 -4.34 7.50
C VAL A 146 10.15 -5.80 7.11
N PHE A 147 11.06 -6.71 7.45
CA PHE A 147 10.93 -8.12 7.11
C PHE A 147 9.73 -8.78 7.79
N VAL A 148 9.49 -8.48 9.06
CA VAL A 148 8.33 -8.97 9.82
C VAL A 148 7.04 -8.48 9.16
N PHE A 149 6.91 -7.18 8.89
CA PHE A 149 5.70 -6.64 8.25
C PHE A 149 5.50 -7.17 6.83
N LEU A 150 6.58 -7.42 6.09
CA LEU A 150 6.51 -8.03 4.78
C LEU A 150 6.03 -9.48 4.84
N ILE A 151 6.58 -10.30 5.74
CA ILE A 151 6.13 -11.67 5.96
C ILE A 151 4.66 -11.69 6.40
N CYS A 152 4.27 -10.85 7.37
CA CYS A 152 2.88 -10.72 7.79
C CYS A 152 1.96 -10.37 6.62
N GLY A 153 2.36 -9.43 5.75
CA GLY A 153 1.61 -9.08 4.55
C GLY A 153 1.48 -10.24 3.56
N ILE A 154 2.55 -11.01 3.33
CA ILE A 154 2.54 -12.19 2.46
C ILE A 154 1.64 -13.27 3.04
N LEU A 155 1.78 -13.58 4.33
CA LEU A 155 0.94 -14.56 5.03
C LEU A 155 -0.53 -14.16 4.95
N TRP A 156 -0.85 -12.88 5.16
CA TRP A 156 -2.21 -12.36 5.02
C TRP A 156 -2.78 -12.60 3.62
N VAL A 157 -1.99 -12.35 2.57
CA VAL A 157 -2.41 -12.61 1.18
C VAL A 157 -2.63 -14.10 0.94
N LEU A 158 -1.69 -14.95 1.37
CA LEU A 158 -1.76 -16.40 1.19
C LEU A 158 -2.96 -17.02 1.93
N ILE A 159 -3.21 -16.60 3.17
CA ILE A 159 -4.35 -17.07 3.98
C ILE A 159 -5.66 -16.77 3.25
N VAL A 160 -5.84 -15.55 2.74
CA VAL A 160 -7.08 -15.21 2.05
C VAL A 160 -7.22 -15.91 0.70
N TRP A 161 -6.12 -16.11 -0.03
CA TRP A 161 -6.14 -16.94 -1.25
C TRP A 161 -6.53 -18.39 -0.95
N LYS A 162 -6.00 -18.97 0.13
CA LYS A 162 -6.37 -20.31 0.59
C LYS A 162 -7.86 -20.39 0.93
N MET A 163 -8.39 -19.39 1.63
CA MET A 163 -9.83 -19.32 1.96
C MET A 163 -10.72 -19.13 0.73
N GLN A 164 -10.28 -18.39 -0.30
CA GLN A 164 -11.03 -18.25 -1.55
C GLN A 164 -11.05 -19.53 -2.39
N LYS A 165 -10.03 -20.39 -2.28
CA LYS A 165 -9.96 -21.65 -3.04
C LYS A 165 -10.76 -22.78 -2.40
N ASN A 166 -11.09 -22.70 -1.10
CA ASN A 166 -11.78 -23.75 -0.35
C ASN A 166 -13.07 -23.20 0.30
N PRO A 167 -14.14 -22.92 -0.48
CA PRO A 167 -15.39 -22.34 0.03
C PRO A 167 -16.09 -23.23 1.07
N GLU A 168 -15.76 -24.53 1.11
CA GLU A 168 -16.32 -25.50 2.07
C GLU A 168 -15.98 -25.18 3.54
N ASN A 169 -14.89 -24.46 3.80
CA ASN A 169 -14.54 -24.01 5.15
C ASN A 169 -15.47 -22.89 5.68
N PHE A 170 -16.19 -22.17 4.81
CA PHE A 170 -17.18 -21.18 5.25
C PHE A 170 -18.50 -21.81 5.68
N ALA A 171 -18.78 -23.06 5.31
CA ALA A 171 -19.97 -23.78 5.76
C ALA A 171 -19.84 -24.31 7.20
N GLN A 172 -18.63 -24.35 7.76
CA GLN A 172 -18.36 -24.85 9.12
C GLN A 172 -18.19 -23.73 10.16
N ILE A 173 -18.26 -22.47 9.76
CA ILE A 173 -18.31 -21.32 10.66
C ILE A 173 -19.72 -20.73 10.56
N LYS A 174 -20.71 -21.48 11.04
CA LYS A 174 -22.07 -21.00 11.27
C LYS A 174 -22.54 -21.48 12.62
#